data_AF-A0A942K965-F1
#
_entry.id   AF-A0A942K965-F1
#
_cell.length_a   1.000
_cell.length_b   1.000
_cell.length_c   1.000
_cell.angle_alpha   90.00
_cell.angle_beta   90.00
_cell.angle_gamma   90.00
#
_symmetry.space_group_name_H-M   'P 1'
#
loop_
_entity.id
_entity.type
_entity.pdbx_description
1 polymer ?
#
loop_
_entity_poly.entity_id
_entity_poly.type
_entity_poly.pdbx_seq_one_letter_code
_entity_poly.pdbx_strand_id
1 'polypeptide(L)'
;MKNLTIRGIDPALDQALKSTAKKKSSSVNQLVLEMLKQHCGLSKPPHYSRRHHDLDDLFGRWDEEDYARIQAATAGQRRIDPELWS
;
A
#
# COMPACT_ATOMS: atom_id res chain seq x y z
N MET A 1 -1.36 -1.56 -29.75
CA MET A 1 -0.43 -2.51 -29.12
C MET A 1 0.89 -2.42 -29.85
N LYS A 2 2.00 -2.19 -29.13
CA LYS A 2 3.36 -2.28 -29.69
C LYS A 2 4.02 -3.49 -29.06
N ASN A 3 4.62 -4.35 -29.87
CA ASN A 3 5.32 -5.54 -29.41
C ASN A 3 6.82 -5.24 -29.32
N LEU A 4 7.43 -5.61 -28.19
CA LEU A 4 8.87 -5.54 -27.97
C LEU A 4 9.37 -6.95 -27.66
N THR A 5 10.32 -7.45 -28.44
CA THR A 5 10.97 -8.73 -28.18
C THR A 5 12.36 -8.48 -27.60
N ILE A 6 12.58 -8.89 -26.35
CA ILE A 6 13.88 -8.80 -25.69
C ILE A 6 14.65 -10.08 -26.00
N ARG A 7 15.82 -9.95 -26.64
CA ARG A 7 16.73 -11.06 -26.94
C ARG A 7 17.88 -11.07 -25.94
N GLY A 8 18.53 -12.22 -25.77
CA GLY A 8 19.70 -12.35 -24.89
C GLY A 8 19.37 -12.52 -23.40
N ILE A 9 18.15 -12.96 -23.07
CA ILE A 9 17.81 -13.36 -21.70
C ILE A 9 18.48 -14.70 -21.43
N ASP A 10 19.46 -14.71 -20.52
CA ASP A 10 20.08 -15.94 -20.06
C ASP A 10 19.16 -16.73 -19.09
N PRO A 11 19.43 -18.02 -18.86
CA PRO A 11 18.58 -18.86 -18.01
C PRO A 11 18.45 -18.36 -16.56
N ALA A 12 19.50 -17.75 -16.00
CA ALA A 12 19.47 -17.24 -14.64
C ALA A 12 18.57 -16.00 -14.54
N LEU A 13 18.62 -15.12 -15.54
CA LEU A 13 17.74 -13.95 -15.61
C LEU A 13 16.27 -14.36 -15.83
N ASP A 14 16.00 -15.35 -16.70
CA ASP A 14 14.63 -15.87 -16.89
C ASP A 14 14.05 -16.44 -15.58
N GLN A 15 14.84 -17.21 -14.84
CA GLN A 15 14.43 -17.77 -13.56
C GLN A 15 14.20 -16.67 -12.51
N ALA A 16 15.08 -15.67 -12.45
CA ALA A 16 14.94 -14.53 -11.56
C ALA A 16 13.66 -13.73 -11.85
N LEU A 17 13.36 -13.47 -13.13
CA LEU A 17 12.14 -12.79 -13.56
C LEU A 17 10.88 -13.56 -13.17
N LYS A 18 10.83 -14.87 -13.46
CA LYS A 18 9.69 -15.74 -13.09
C LYS A 18 9.46 -15.80 -11.58
N SER A 19 10.54 -15.93 -10.81
CA SER A 19 10.46 -15.98 -9.34
C SER A 19 9.92 -14.66 -8.76
N THR A 20 10.38 -13.53 -9.30
CA THR A 20 9.96 -12.19 -8.87
C THR A 20 8.50 -11.92 -9.25
N ALA A 21 8.09 -12.31 -10.45
CA ALA A 21 6.71 -12.22 -10.91
C ALA A 21 5.77 -13.04 -10.02
N LYS A 22 6.17 -14.27 -9.64
CA LYS A 22 5.41 -15.12 -8.71
C LYS A 22 5.25 -14.47 -7.32
N LYS A 23 6.32 -13.87 -6.78
CA LYS A 23 6.27 -13.16 -5.48
C LYS A 23 5.33 -11.96 -5.49
N LYS A 24 5.22 -11.26 -6.63
CA LYS A 24 4.35 -10.10 -6.82
C LYS A 24 2.95 -10.46 -7.33
N SER A 25 2.63 -11.74 -7.50
CA SER A 25 1.38 -12.22 -8.11
C SER A 25 1.08 -11.54 -9.46
N SER A 26 2.11 -11.26 -10.25
CA SER A 26 2.02 -10.56 -11.54
C SER A 26 2.57 -11.44 -12.66
N SER A 27 2.21 -11.15 -13.92
CA SER A 27 2.84 -11.82 -15.06
C SER A 27 4.26 -11.27 -15.28
N VAL A 28 5.12 -12.06 -15.95
CA VAL A 28 6.49 -11.62 -16.30
C VAL A 28 6.45 -10.39 -17.21
N ASN A 29 5.52 -10.35 -18.17
CA ASN A 29 5.35 -9.17 -19.03
C ASN A 29 4.96 -7.92 -18.23
N GLN A 30 4.04 -8.05 -17.27
CA GLN A 30 3.63 -6.94 -16.42
C GLN A 30 4.80 -6.44 -15.55
N LEU A 31 5.59 -7.36 -14.99
CA LEU A 31 6.79 -7.03 -14.22
C LEU A 31 7.80 -6.25 -15.05
N VAL A 32 8.07 -6.70 -16.29
CA VAL A 32 9.00 -6.01 -17.20
C VAL A 32 8.49 -4.61 -17.55
N LEU A 33 7.20 -4.47 -17.83
CA LEU A 33 6.59 -3.15 -18.09
C LEU A 33 6.67 -2.22 -16.89
N GLU A 34 6.46 -2.72 -15.66
CA GLU A 34 6.64 -1.95 -14.43
C GLU A 34 8.08 -1.49 -14.27
N MET A 35 9.05 -2.39 -14.45
CA MET A 35 10.47 -2.05 -14.37
C MET A 35 10.84 -0.97 -15.39
N LEU A 36 10.39 -1.08 -16.64
CA LEU A 36 10.64 -0.09 -17.68
C LEU A 36 10.00 1.26 -17.34
N LYS A 37 8.74 1.26 -16.87
CA LYS A 37 8.07 2.50 -16.43
C LYS A 37 8.82 3.15 -15.27
N GLN A 38 9.30 2.37 -14.30
CA GLN A 38 10.05 2.88 -13.17
C GLN A 38 11.38 3.49 -13.61
N HIS A 39 12.15 2.81 -14.46
CA HIS A 39 13.45 3.32 -14.94
C HIS A 39 13.32 4.52 -15.87
N CYS A 40 12.25 4.60 -16.66
CA CYS A 40 11.98 5.76 -17.53
C CYS A 40 11.29 6.93 -16.79
N GLY A 41 11.12 6.87 -15.46
CA GLY A 41 10.44 7.93 -14.69
C GLY A 41 8.93 8.06 -14.98
N LEU A 42 8.34 7.05 -15.60
CA LEU A 42 6.92 6.98 -15.96
C LEU A 42 6.06 6.28 -14.89
N SER A 43 6.68 5.73 -13.83
CA SER A 43 5.93 5.21 -12.69
C SER A 43 5.48 6.35 -11.80
N LYS A 44 4.17 6.59 -11.72
CA LYS A 44 3.61 7.34 -10.58
C LYS A 44 3.80 6.47 -9.34
N PRO A 45 4.45 6.94 -8.26
CA PRO A 45 4.39 6.22 -7.00
C PRO A 45 2.92 6.08 -6.63
N PRO A 46 2.47 4.91 -6.14
CA PRO A 46 1.11 4.79 -5.70
C PRO A 46 0.93 5.70 -4.48
N HIS A 47 0.44 6.91 -4.71
CA HIS A 47 0.27 7.91 -3.67
C HIS A 47 -0.68 7.45 -2.55
N TYR A 48 -1.47 6.39 -2.79
CA TYR A 48 -2.53 5.92 -1.88
C TYR A 48 -2.64 4.40 -1.74
N SER A 49 -1.65 3.60 -2.16
CA SER A 49 -1.73 2.13 -2.05
C SER A 49 -0.83 1.52 -0.97
N ARG A 50 -0.15 2.35 -0.17
CA ARG A 50 0.64 1.82 0.95
C ARG A 50 -0.31 1.37 2.04
N ARG A 51 -0.37 0.07 2.27
CA ARG A 51 -1.06 -0.49 3.44
C ARG A 51 -0.15 -0.34 4.66
N HIS A 52 -0.67 0.31 5.69
CA HIS A 52 -0.03 0.46 6.99
C HIS A 52 -0.65 -0.55 7.95
N HIS A 53 0.18 -1.11 8.84
CA HIS A 53 -0.18 -2.17 9.79
C HIS A 53 0.28 -1.86 11.22
N ASP A 54 0.85 -0.68 11.42
CA ASP A 54 1.42 -0.17 12.67
C ASP A 54 0.39 -0.02 13.80
N LEU A 55 -0.89 0.12 13.45
CA LEU A 55 -1.99 0.21 14.41
C LEU A 55 -2.85 -1.04 14.48
N ASP A 56 -2.57 -2.08 13.68
CA ASP A 56 -3.38 -3.31 13.62
C ASP A 56 -3.46 -3.99 14.99
N ASP A 57 -2.35 -3.93 15.74
CA ASP A 57 -2.26 -4.50 17.07
C ASP A 57 -3.15 -3.81 18.09
N LEU A 58 -3.62 -2.58 17.84
CA LEU A 58 -4.46 -1.81 18.77
C LEU A 58 -5.94 -2.18 18.67
N PHE A 59 -6.37 -2.86 17.61
CA PHE A 59 -7.77 -3.22 17.40
C PHE A 59 -8.24 -4.24 18.44
N GLY A 60 -9.37 -3.98 19.08
CA GLY A 60 -10.02 -4.90 20.01
C GLY A 60 -9.34 -5.01 21.39
N ARG A 61 -8.42 -4.10 21.74
CA ARG A 61 -7.72 -4.15 23.03
C ARG A 61 -8.48 -3.53 24.21
N TRP A 62 -9.47 -2.68 23.97
CA TRP A 62 -10.18 -2.03 25.07
C TRP A 62 -11.20 -2.98 25.67
N ASP A 63 -11.19 -3.03 27.00
CA ASP A 63 -12.30 -3.55 27.78
C ASP A 63 -13.35 -2.45 28.04
N GLU A 64 -14.41 -2.81 28.75
CA GLU A 64 -15.53 -1.90 29.04
C GLU A 64 -15.10 -0.73 29.95
N GLU A 65 -14.13 -0.94 30.84
CA GLU A 65 -13.64 0.10 31.75
C GLU A 65 -12.81 1.13 30.99
N ASP A 66 -11.91 0.68 30.10
CA ASP A 66 -11.15 1.54 29.21
C ASP A 66 -12.05 2.34 28.27
N TYR A 67 -13.07 1.68 27.71
CA TYR A 67 -14.08 2.33 26.90
C TYR A 67 -14.80 3.45 27.68
N ALA A 68 -15.31 3.15 28.88
CA ALA A 68 -16.03 4.12 29.71
C ALA A 68 -15.15 5.31 30.10
N ARG A 69 -13.89 5.05 30.51
CA ARG A 69 -12.92 6.08 30.88
C ARG A 69 -12.61 7.02 29.72
N ILE A 70 -12.36 6.48 28.53
CA ILE A 70 -12.03 7.28 27.35
C ILE A 70 -13.26 8.03 26.84
N GLN A 71 -14.44 7.43 26.91
CA GLN A 71 -15.69 8.12 26.56
C GLN A 71 -15.97 9.31 27.47
N ALA A 72 -15.81 9.15 28.77
CA ALA A 72 -16.01 10.24 29.72
C ALA A 72 -15.04 11.41 29.45
N ALA A 73 -13.76 11.10 29.18
CA ALA A 73 -12.74 12.11 28.90
C ALA A 73 -12.95 12.86 27.57
N THR A 74 -13.52 12.19 26.55
CA THR A 74 -13.69 12.77 25.21
C THR A 74 -15.08 13.34 24.95
N ALA A 75 -16.06 13.12 25.84
CA ALA A 75 -17.45 13.52 25.64
C ALA A 75 -17.62 15.02 25.32
N GLY A 76 -16.88 15.90 26.01
CA GLY A 76 -16.93 17.35 25.78
C GLY A 76 -16.38 17.77 24.42
N GLN A 77 -15.42 17.02 23.86
CA GLN A 77 -14.74 17.33 22.60
C GLN A 77 -15.61 17.00 21.37
N ARG A 78 -16.72 16.27 21.56
CA ARG A 78 -17.67 15.92 20.49
C ARG A 78 -18.73 17.00 20.25
N ARG A 79 -18.80 18.00 21.13
CA ARG A 79 -19.71 19.11 20.94
C ARG A 79 -19.11 20.02 19.86
N ILE A 80 -19.86 20.18 18.78
CA ILE A 80 -19.54 21.15 17.74
C ILE A 80 -19.66 22.54 18.35
N ASP A 81 -18.59 23.33 18.25
CA ASP A 81 -18.60 24.76 18.57
C ASP A 81 -18.85 25.55 17.27
N PRO A 82 -20.03 26.18 17.11
CA PRO A 82 -20.34 26.93 15.91
C PRO A 82 -19.41 28.13 15.67
N GLU A 83 -18.84 28.72 16.72
CA GLU A 83 -17.94 29.88 16.59
C GLU A 83 -16.55 29.50 16.05
N LEU A 84 -16.13 28.24 16.22
CA LEU A 84 -14.89 27.69 15.65
C LEU A 84 -15.06 27.21 14.19
N TRP A 85 -16.29 27.15 13.69
CA TRP A 85 -16.64 26.63 12.36
C TRP A 85 -17.23 27.67 11.39
N SER A 86 -17.35 28.94 11.82
CA SER A 86 -17.65 30.09 10.96
C SER A 86 -16.37 30.74 10.45
#